data_AF-A0A935WA15-F1
#
_entry.id   AF-A0A935WA15-F1
#
_cell.length_a   1.000
_cell.length_b   1.000
_cell.length_c   1.000
_cell.angle_alpha   90.00
_cell.angle_beta   90.00
_cell.angle_gamma   90.00
#
_symmetry.space_group_name_H-M   'P 1'
#
loop_
_entity.id
_entity.type
_entity.pdbx_description
1 polymer ?
#
loop_
_entity_poly.entity_id
_entity_poly.type
_entity_poly.pdbx_seq_one_letter_code
_entity_poly.pdbx_strand_id
1 'polypeptide(L)'
;MKSIKNLIMLSLVLLFSLNLNAQSINKKSLSELTKIVTQNLKSSSEGVAESSIFVSLQFKNRYPKADNKIIVDALNDLASNSNNAKISYKAQLAKIYFENPELFKDVKVNTIFDDQKVFEQISEKLNSVVLASEF
;
A
#
# COMPACT_ATOMS: atom_id res chain seq x y z
N MET A 1 0.14 24.96 -4.41
CA MET A 1 1.06 24.23 -3.49
C MET A 1 0.57 24.10 -2.05
N LYS A 2 -0.19 25.04 -1.46
CA LYS A 2 -0.71 24.91 -0.08
C LYS A 2 -1.70 23.74 0.11
N SER A 3 -2.61 23.50 -0.85
CA SER A 3 -3.64 22.45 -0.71
C SER A 3 -3.13 21.00 -0.82
N ILE A 4 -2.06 20.75 -1.59
CA ILE A 4 -1.48 19.40 -1.75
C ILE A 4 -0.70 18.99 -0.50
N LYS A 5 0.07 19.92 0.07
CA LYS A 5 0.72 19.72 1.37
C LYS A 5 -0.31 19.44 2.46
N ASN A 6 -1.46 20.12 2.42
CA ASN A 6 -2.56 19.88 3.34
C ASN A 6 -3.21 18.51 3.15
N LEU A 7 -3.37 18.01 1.92
CA LEU A 7 -3.90 16.66 1.62
C LEU A 7 -2.97 15.53 2.10
N ILE A 8 -1.66 15.69 1.88
CA ILE A 8 -0.64 14.74 2.37
C ILE A 8 -0.53 14.81 3.90
N MET A 9 -0.61 16.01 4.50
CA MET A 9 -0.71 16.16 5.95
C MET A 9 -1.99 15.50 6.49
N LEU A 10 -3.12 15.63 5.79
CA LEU A 10 -4.39 15.07 6.23
C LEU A 10 -4.35 13.53 6.24
N SER A 11 -3.74 12.91 5.22
CA SER A 11 -3.56 11.46 5.17
C SER A 11 -2.61 10.95 6.27
N LEU A 12 -1.50 11.67 6.53
CA LEU A 12 -0.57 11.36 7.62
C LEU A 12 -1.19 11.53 9.03
N VAL A 13 -1.99 12.58 9.25
CA VAL A 13 -2.66 12.85 10.53
C VAL A 13 -3.78 11.85 10.82
N LEU A 14 -4.54 11.43 9.79
CA LEU A 14 -5.51 10.34 9.91
C LEU A 14 -4.85 9.01 10.28
N LEU A 15 -3.66 8.73 9.74
CA LEU A 15 -2.90 7.52 10.10
C LEU A 15 -2.36 7.55 11.55
N PHE A 16 -2.02 8.74 12.08
CA PHE A 16 -1.54 8.90 13.46
C PHE A 16 -2.66 8.76 14.51
N SER A 17 -3.86 9.22 14.17
CA SER A 17 -5.07 9.16 15.03
C SER A 17 -5.56 7.73 15.32
N LEU A 18 -5.09 6.74 14.55
CA LEU A 18 -5.54 5.35 14.61
C LEU A 18 -4.62 4.43 15.44
N ASN A 19 -3.62 4.98 16.13
CA ASN A 19 -2.82 4.22 17.12
C ASN A 19 -3.54 3.99 18.46
N LEU A 20 -4.81 4.37 18.59
CA LEU A 20 -5.66 4.05 19.73
C LEU A 20 -6.48 2.78 19.41
N ASN A 21 -5.97 1.65 19.88
CA ASN A 21 -6.65 0.36 19.97
C ASN A 21 -7.12 -0.25 18.64
N ALA A 22 -6.57 -1.42 18.29
CA ALA A 22 -7.10 -2.32 17.25
C ALA A 22 -8.54 -2.85 17.55
N GLN A 23 -9.26 -2.28 18.53
CA GLN A 23 -10.62 -2.62 18.87
C GLN A 23 -11.61 -1.73 18.08
N SER A 24 -12.12 -2.34 17.01
CA SER A 24 -13.32 -1.95 16.26
C SER A 24 -13.29 -0.60 15.51
N ILE A 25 -12.46 -0.51 14.47
CA ILE A 25 -12.85 0.37 13.36
C ILE A 25 -14.21 -0.12 12.84
N ASN A 26 -15.20 0.76 12.80
CA ASN A 26 -16.49 0.40 12.25
C ASN A 26 -16.39 0.27 10.72
N LYS A 27 -17.31 -0.47 10.10
CA LYS A 27 -17.32 -0.72 8.64
C LYS A 27 -17.33 0.58 7.82
N LYS A 28 -17.96 1.65 8.32
CA LYS A 28 -18.03 2.95 7.64
C LYS A 28 -16.66 3.62 7.56
N SER A 29 -15.90 3.64 8.67
CA SER A 29 -14.55 4.19 8.71
C SER A 29 -13.59 3.38 7.84
N LEU A 30 -13.71 2.05 7.82
CA LEU A 30 -12.91 1.21 6.93
C LEU A 30 -13.19 1.50 5.46
N SER A 31 -14.47 1.60 5.08
CA SER A 31 -14.89 1.95 3.73
C SER A 31 -14.36 3.31 3.27
N GLU A 32 -14.34 4.30 4.16
CA GLU A 32 -13.82 5.63 3.82
C GLU A 32 -12.30 5.59 3.62
N LEU A 33 -11.57 4.87 4.46
CA LEU A 33 -10.13 4.66 4.28
C LEU A 33 -9.82 3.94 2.95
N THR A 34 -10.57 2.88 2.62
CA THR A 34 -10.45 2.19 1.32
C THR A 34 -10.64 3.15 0.17
N LYS A 35 -11.66 4.04 0.25
CA LYS A 35 -11.93 5.05 -0.76
C LYS A 35 -10.79 6.05 -0.89
N ILE A 36 -10.28 6.58 0.22
CA ILE A 36 -9.16 7.55 0.24
C ILE A 36 -7.91 6.95 -0.39
N VAL A 37 -7.52 5.73 0.03
CA VAL A 37 -6.36 5.03 -0.53
C VAL A 37 -6.52 4.83 -2.03
N THR A 38 -7.69 4.35 -2.46
CA THR A 38 -7.99 4.13 -3.89
C THR A 38 -7.93 5.43 -4.70
N GLN A 39 -8.49 6.52 -4.18
CA GLN A 39 -8.47 7.81 -4.88
C GLN A 39 -7.05 8.33 -5.04
N ASN A 40 -6.21 8.20 -4.01
CA ASN A 40 -4.84 8.69 -4.08
C ASN A 40 -3.95 7.81 -4.97
N LEU A 41 -4.21 6.49 -5.07
CA LEU A 41 -3.56 5.62 -6.06
C LEU A 41 -3.83 6.07 -7.50
N LYS A 42 -4.99 6.67 -7.77
CA LYS A 42 -5.40 7.21 -9.08
C LYS A 42 -4.99 8.67 -9.29
N SER A 43 -4.17 9.22 -8.40
CA SER A 43 -3.70 10.60 -8.52
C SER A 43 -2.81 10.78 -9.74
N SER A 44 -2.98 11.89 -10.46
CA SER A 44 -2.06 12.30 -11.53
C SER A 44 -0.70 12.78 -10.99
N SER A 45 -0.60 13.03 -9.68
CA SER A 45 0.67 13.34 -9.03
C SER A 45 1.41 12.06 -8.69
N GLU A 46 2.54 11.84 -9.36
CA GLU A 46 3.41 10.67 -9.15
C GLU A 46 3.79 10.45 -7.68
N GLY A 47 4.18 11.51 -6.96
CA GLY A 47 4.53 11.40 -5.55
C GLY A 47 3.34 10.99 -4.66
N VAL A 48 2.11 11.40 -5.01
CA VAL A 48 0.89 10.99 -4.28
C VAL A 48 0.57 9.53 -4.59
N ALA A 49 0.65 9.12 -5.86
CA ALA A 49 0.41 7.75 -6.27
C ALA A 49 1.44 6.81 -5.60
N GLU A 50 2.73 7.14 -5.67
CA GLU A 50 3.82 6.40 -5.03
C GLU A 50 3.62 6.27 -3.52
N SER A 51 3.35 7.37 -2.82
CA SER A 51 3.08 7.34 -1.38
C SER A 51 1.87 6.46 -1.06
N SER A 52 0.85 6.47 -1.92
CA SER A 52 -0.38 5.71 -1.70
C SER A 52 -0.22 4.22 -1.92
N ILE A 53 0.72 3.81 -2.79
CA ILE A 53 1.12 2.40 -2.89
C ILE A 53 1.66 1.95 -1.52
N PHE A 54 2.55 2.72 -0.89
CA PHE A 54 3.07 2.35 0.43
C PHE A 54 1.98 2.36 1.51
N VAL A 55 1.09 3.37 1.53
CA VAL A 55 -0.04 3.41 2.46
C VAL A 55 -0.98 2.21 2.26
N SER A 56 -1.16 1.73 1.04
CA SER A 56 -1.97 0.53 0.78
C SER A 56 -1.40 -0.72 1.45
N LEU A 57 -0.07 -0.89 1.47
CA LEU A 57 0.59 -1.98 2.19
C LEU A 57 0.31 -1.89 3.69
N GLN A 58 0.43 -0.69 4.27
CA GLN A 58 0.12 -0.47 5.68
C GLN A 58 -1.34 -0.78 6.00
N PHE A 59 -2.25 -0.40 5.09
CA PHE A 59 -3.68 -0.70 5.18
C PHE A 59 -3.92 -2.21 5.22
N LYS A 60 -3.34 -2.97 4.29
CA LYS A 60 -3.48 -4.43 4.25
C LYS A 60 -2.89 -5.10 5.49
N ASN A 61 -1.71 -4.66 5.93
CA ASN A 61 -1.06 -5.20 7.13
C ASN A 61 -1.92 -4.95 8.38
N ARG A 62 -2.52 -3.76 8.51
CA ARG A 62 -3.36 -3.40 9.65
C ARG A 62 -4.76 -4.02 9.61
N TYR A 63 -5.34 -4.19 8.43
CA TYR A 63 -6.69 -4.74 8.24
C TYR A 63 -6.66 -5.95 7.28
N PRO A 64 -6.04 -7.08 7.68
CA PRO A 64 -5.81 -8.22 6.77
C PRO A 64 -7.10 -8.84 6.22
N LYS A 65 -8.20 -8.72 6.97
CA LYS A 65 -9.54 -9.24 6.63
C LYS A 65 -10.44 -8.23 5.90
N ALA A 66 -9.96 -7.01 5.61
CA ALA A 66 -10.74 -6.04 4.85
C ALA A 66 -10.99 -6.53 3.42
N ASP A 67 -12.13 -6.15 2.84
CA ASP A 67 -12.32 -6.28 1.39
C ASP A 67 -11.42 -5.24 0.69
N ASN A 68 -10.45 -5.76 -0.05
CA ASN A 68 -9.41 -4.99 -0.69
C ASN A 68 -9.54 -4.96 -2.21
N LYS A 69 -10.62 -5.52 -2.79
CA LYS A 69 -10.75 -5.69 -4.24
C LYS A 69 -10.51 -4.37 -4.98
N ILE A 70 -11.13 -3.30 -4.51
CA ILE A 70 -11.02 -1.97 -5.14
C ILE A 70 -9.58 -1.43 -5.10
N ILE A 71 -8.83 -1.70 -4.03
CA ILE A 71 -7.43 -1.30 -3.91
C ILE A 71 -6.56 -2.14 -4.86
N VAL A 72 -6.78 -3.45 -4.90
CA VAL A 72 -6.06 -4.36 -5.81
C VAL A 72 -6.30 -3.98 -7.28
N ASP A 73 -7.54 -3.68 -7.65
CA ASP A 73 -7.89 -3.23 -8.99
C ASP A 73 -7.15 -1.92 -9.36
N ALA A 74 -7.06 -0.96 -8.41
CA ALA A 74 -6.32 0.29 -8.62
C ALA A 74 -4.80 0.08 -8.69
N LEU A 75 -4.23 -0.84 -7.91
CA LEU A 75 -2.83 -1.22 -8.00
C LEU A 75 -2.53 -1.89 -9.35
N ASN A 76 -3.42 -2.76 -9.84
CA ASN A 76 -3.27 -3.42 -11.14
C ASN A 76 -3.32 -2.43 -12.31
N ASP A 77 -4.24 -1.47 -12.25
CA ASP A 77 -4.33 -0.36 -13.21
C ASP A 77 -3.02 0.46 -13.23
N LEU A 78 -2.54 0.87 -12.05
CA LEU A 78 -1.30 1.64 -11.92
C LEU A 78 -0.06 0.84 -12.38
N ALA A 79 -0.02 -0.46 -12.11
CA ALA A 79 1.02 -1.36 -12.58
C ALA A 79 1.08 -1.45 -14.11
N SER A 80 -0.08 -1.44 -14.78
CA SER A 80 -0.18 -1.66 -16.23
C SER A 80 -0.08 -0.36 -17.03
N ASN A 81 -0.58 0.74 -16.48
CA ASN A 81 -0.83 1.98 -17.23
C ASN A 81 0.04 3.17 -16.79
N SER A 82 0.87 3.03 -15.76
CA SER A 82 1.79 4.10 -15.36
C SER A 82 2.94 4.26 -16.36
N ASN A 83 3.18 5.49 -16.82
CA ASN A 83 4.36 5.84 -17.62
C ASN A 83 5.65 5.91 -16.79
N ASN A 84 5.55 5.83 -15.46
CA ASN A 84 6.69 5.86 -14.55
C ASN A 84 7.03 4.42 -14.12
N ALA A 85 8.16 3.90 -14.60
CA ALA A 85 8.60 2.54 -14.35
C ALA A 85 8.74 2.20 -12.86
N LYS A 86 9.19 3.17 -12.03
CA LYS A 86 9.32 2.98 -10.58
C LYS A 86 7.94 2.79 -9.93
N ILE A 87 6.96 3.59 -10.33
CA ILE A 87 5.58 3.49 -9.83
C ILE A 87 4.94 2.18 -10.30
N SER A 88 5.07 1.84 -11.58
CA SER A 88 4.57 0.58 -12.13
C SER A 88 5.13 -0.62 -11.36
N TYR A 89 6.45 -0.65 -11.14
CA TYR A 89 7.12 -1.71 -10.38
C TYR A 89 6.63 -1.81 -8.93
N LYS A 90 6.59 -0.67 -8.19
CA LYS A 90 6.08 -0.65 -6.81
C LYS A 90 4.62 -1.10 -6.74
N ALA A 91 3.79 -0.73 -7.71
CA ALA A 91 2.40 -1.16 -7.79
C ALA A 91 2.27 -2.68 -8.01
N GLN A 92 3.12 -3.28 -8.86
CA GLN A 92 3.17 -4.73 -9.06
C GLN A 92 3.55 -5.46 -7.77
N LEU A 93 4.60 -5.02 -7.08
CA LEU A 93 5.02 -5.59 -5.80
C LEU A 93 3.90 -5.50 -4.75
N ALA A 94 3.22 -4.35 -4.68
CA ALA A 94 2.11 -4.18 -3.75
C ALA A 94 0.92 -5.08 -4.09
N LYS A 95 0.56 -5.22 -5.37
CA LYS A 95 -0.48 -6.17 -5.81
C LYS A 95 -0.15 -7.59 -5.35
N ILE A 96 1.08 -8.05 -5.58
CA ILE A 96 1.52 -9.39 -5.19
C ILE A 96 1.45 -9.57 -3.67
N TYR A 97 1.83 -8.55 -2.88
CA TYR A 97 1.68 -8.55 -1.42
C TYR A 97 0.23 -8.71 -0.98
N PHE A 98 -0.72 -8.02 -1.63
CA PHE A 98 -2.14 -8.12 -1.32
C PHE A 98 -2.73 -9.50 -1.63
N GLU A 99 -2.29 -10.10 -2.75
CA GLU A 99 -2.74 -11.41 -3.22
C GLU A 99 -2.14 -12.56 -2.40
N ASN A 100 -0.92 -12.37 -1.86
CA ASN A 100 -0.16 -13.42 -1.17
C ASN A 100 0.40 -12.97 0.19
N PRO A 101 -0.43 -12.45 1.12
CA PRO A 101 0.06 -11.85 2.36
C PRO A 101 0.85 -12.83 3.23
N GLU A 102 0.54 -14.12 3.14
CA GLU A 102 1.19 -15.19 3.89
C GLU A 102 2.67 -15.37 3.51
N LEU A 103 3.06 -15.03 2.28
CA LEU A 103 4.46 -15.07 1.82
C LEU A 103 5.31 -13.98 2.48
N PHE A 104 4.68 -12.91 2.97
CA PHE A 104 5.35 -11.70 3.44
C PHE A 104 5.17 -11.46 4.95
N LYS A 105 4.87 -12.49 5.73
CA LYS A 105 4.70 -12.38 7.20
C LYS A 105 5.89 -11.76 7.92
N ASP A 106 7.09 -11.96 7.39
CA ASP A 106 8.33 -11.44 7.96
C ASP A 106 8.61 -9.98 7.56
N VAL A 107 7.89 -9.47 6.54
CA VAL A 107 8.05 -8.10 6.05
C VAL A 107 7.36 -7.14 6.99
N LYS A 108 8.13 -6.27 7.64
CA LYS A 108 7.60 -5.31 8.61
C LYS A 108 7.08 -4.07 7.89
N VAL A 109 5.82 -4.09 7.52
CA VAL A 109 5.13 -2.92 6.95
C VAL A 109 4.59 -2.05 8.10
N ASN A 110 5.44 -1.19 8.67
CA ASN A 110 5.02 -0.22 9.69
C ASN A 110 5.35 1.23 9.30
N THR A 111 4.75 2.18 10.01
CA THR A 111 4.84 3.63 9.74
C THR A 111 6.21 4.26 9.98
N ILE A 112 7.16 3.52 10.55
CA ILE A 112 8.50 4.04 10.92
C ILE A 112 9.55 3.62 9.89
N PHE A 113 9.25 2.65 9.02
CA PHE A 113 10.19 2.18 8.01
C PHE A 113 10.18 3.05 6.75
N ASP A 114 11.37 3.19 6.19
CA ASP A 114 11.65 3.73 4.87
C ASP A 114 10.87 2.92 3.82
N ASP A 115 10.08 3.62 2.98
CA ASP A 115 9.21 2.97 1.99
C ASP A 115 10.05 2.13 1.02
N GLN A 116 11.23 2.61 0.65
CA GLN A 116 12.15 1.91 -0.23
C GLN A 116 12.56 0.56 0.35
N LYS A 117 12.93 0.51 1.64
CA LYS A 117 13.34 -0.73 2.30
C LYS A 117 12.23 -1.76 2.34
N VAL A 118 10.98 -1.34 2.49
CA VAL A 118 9.84 -2.26 2.46
C VAL A 118 9.68 -2.90 1.08
N PHE A 119 9.81 -2.12 0.01
CA PHE A 119 9.76 -2.68 -1.35
C PHE A 119 10.97 -3.56 -1.67
N GLU A 120 12.16 -3.23 -1.17
CA GLU A 120 13.34 -4.09 -1.27
C GLU A 120 13.09 -5.45 -0.60
N GLN A 121 12.56 -5.46 0.63
CA GLN A 121 12.23 -6.70 1.34
C GLN A 121 11.19 -7.56 0.61
N ILE A 122 10.16 -6.94 0.04
CA ILE A 122 9.14 -7.64 -0.75
C ILE A 122 9.78 -8.26 -1.99
N SER A 123 10.63 -7.50 -2.69
CA SER A 123 11.34 -7.96 -3.88
C SER A 123 12.30 -9.12 -3.57
N GLU A 124 13.08 -9.01 -2.50
CA GLU A 124 14.02 -10.06 -2.07
C GLU A 124 13.28 -11.35 -1.70
N LYS A 125 12.16 -11.23 -0.96
CA LYS A 125 11.34 -12.39 -0.61
C LYS A 125 10.79 -13.07 -1.85
N LEU A 126 10.29 -12.31 -2.83
CA LEU A 126 9.82 -12.87 -4.10
C LEU A 126 10.93 -13.60 -4.86
N ASN A 127 12.11 -13.00 -4.97
CA ASN A 127 13.26 -13.64 -5.61
C ASN A 127 13.64 -14.95 -4.89
N SER A 128 13.63 -14.97 -3.56
CA SER A 128 13.93 -16.21 -2.82
C SER A 128 12.93 -17.34 -3.06
N VAL A 129 11.64 -17.01 -3.23
CA VAL A 129 10.59 -18.00 -3.53
C VAL A 129 10.76 -18.56 -4.93
N VAL A 130 11.05 -17.69 -5.91
CA VAL A 130 11.30 -18.11 -7.30
C VAL A 130 12.52 -19.04 -7.35
N LEU A 131 13.64 -18.63 -6.75
CA LEU A 131 14.86 -19.45 -6.73
C LEU A 131 14.66 -20.80 -6.01
N ALA A 132 13.84 -20.84 -4.95
CA ALA A 132 13.52 -22.09 -4.26
C ALA A 132 12.64 -23.04 -5.10
N SER A 133 11.90 -22.53 -6.08
CA SER A 133 11.04 -23.32 -6.98
C SER A 133 11.77 -23.92 -8.19
N GLU A 134 13.03 -23.54 -8.40
CA GLU A 134 13.88 -24.06 -9.48
C GLU A 134 14.69 -25.32 -9.07
N PHE A 135 14.54 -25.79 -7.83
CA PHE A 135 15.14 -27.01 -7.28
C PHE A 135 14.07 -28.05 -6.93
#